data_AF-A0A849TEZ1-F1
#
_entry.id   AF-A0A849TEZ1-F1
#
_cell.length_a   1.000
_cell.length_b   1.000
_cell.length_c   1.000
_cell.angle_alpha   90.00
_cell.angle_beta   90.00
_cell.angle_gamma   90.00
#
_symmetry.space_group_name_H-M   'P 1'
#
loop_
_entity.id
_entity.type
_entity.pdbx_description
1 polymer ?
#
loop_
_entity_poly.entity_id
_entity_poly.type
_entity_poly.pdbx_seq_one_letter_code
_entity_poly.pdbx_strand_id
1 'polypeptide(L)'
;MSITLKDHTDLLEELGSHAAEVLQASWYEALRAFSPAGLENYVQGARALKNLGRGGDLVITFIHNAPIIAKEIGEDSVVDMLDSLMALASKTSGSMLEAVIASAPTAAKRLGDPALFRSYLQLVNTLLNQVPRGLRPMLENLEALLAQLTLGGLRRWAMWGAHAHKINFEEQVAYFGLKSKESLAMLQKERKGTLFVDVQRRINMYLRALWARDFFMRPTSGDFESREGYKPFIEDYFLYLPDAFDDMHGVSGLEVYRATAAHCAAHLVYTREPISAQALNPLQMAVMSVIEDARVETLSIRAFPGLKQLWSKLHFAQANQANTVGDYLNRLARALLDSDYQDDDTWIVEGRALFAVAAQNEENLRSNHFSWEVGVALAHGLLKKNIAYNPRTDLLSAPYRDDNRYFWEFEEFDFNKSQAAGFATVKQVRKHVSVMEFANELEVETAGDDAQEIWVMSEEFFPYDAAQENGVSFNEREGKEPVAEPYHYAEWDYQIQL
;
A
#
# COMPACT_ATOMS: atom_id res chain seq x y z
N MET A 1 -23.83 9.68 -18.55
CA MET A 1 -24.93 10.05 -17.63
C MET A 1 -24.33 10.54 -16.31
N SER A 2 -24.58 11.79 -15.88
CA SER A 2 -24.21 12.18 -14.50
C SER A 2 -25.09 11.43 -13.52
N ILE A 3 -24.52 10.58 -12.66
CA ILE A 3 -25.28 9.87 -11.63
C ILE A 3 -25.76 10.91 -10.62
N THR A 4 -27.02 11.28 -10.74
CA THR A 4 -27.66 12.22 -9.81
C THR A 4 -28.36 11.43 -8.73
N LEU A 5 -28.38 11.94 -7.50
CA LEU A 5 -29.12 11.30 -6.40
C LEU A 5 -30.62 11.11 -6.75
N LYS A 6 -31.14 11.90 -7.71
CA LYS A 6 -32.48 11.78 -8.28
C LYS A 6 -32.72 10.44 -9.00
N ASP A 7 -31.67 9.79 -9.48
CA ASP A 7 -31.77 8.47 -10.11
C ASP A 7 -32.04 7.34 -9.08
N HIS A 8 -31.93 7.67 -7.77
CA HIS A 8 -32.17 6.75 -6.65
C HIS A 8 -33.36 7.17 -5.77
N THR A 9 -34.36 7.85 -6.34
CA THR A 9 -35.50 8.37 -5.58
C THR A 9 -36.28 7.27 -4.84
N ASP A 10 -36.50 6.12 -5.48
CA ASP A 10 -37.17 4.95 -4.87
C ASP A 10 -36.41 4.43 -3.64
N LEU A 11 -35.09 4.48 -3.67
CA LEU A 11 -34.24 4.03 -2.57
C LEU A 11 -34.27 4.99 -1.38
N LEU A 12 -34.33 6.30 -1.63
CA LEU A 12 -34.48 7.30 -0.57
C LEU A 12 -35.80 7.10 0.19
N GLU A 13 -36.88 6.74 -0.51
CA GLU A 13 -38.15 6.42 0.13
C GLU A 13 -38.06 5.15 1.01
N GLU A 14 -37.35 4.12 0.54
CA GLU A 14 -37.16 2.86 1.28
C GLU A 14 -36.27 2.97 2.52
N LEU A 15 -35.25 3.85 2.50
CA LEU A 15 -34.33 4.04 3.63
C LEU A 15 -35.02 4.66 4.85
N GLY A 16 -36.10 5.42 4.63
CA GLY A 16 -36.80 6.23 5.62
C GLY A 16 -36.18 7.61 5.81
N SER A 17 -36.95 8.55 6.37
CA SER A 17 -36.64 9.99 6.35
C SER A 17 -35.23 10.34 6.85
N HIS A 18 -34.84 9.82 8.01
CA HIS A 18 -33.56 10.20 8.61
C HIS A 18 -32.34 9.64 7.85
N ALA A 19 -32.38 8.38 7.42
CA ALA A 19 -31.28 7.79 6.65
C ALA A 19 -31.16 8.40 5.24
N ALA A 20 -32.29 8.78 4.64
CA ALA A 20 -32.32 9.50 3.36
C ALA A 20 -31.69 10.90 3.48
N GLU A 21 -31.98 11.65 4.55
CA GLU A 21 -31.35 12.95 4.83
C GLU A 21 -29.83 12.82 5.00
N VAL A 22 -29.37 11.79 5.72
CA VAL A 22 -27.92 11.56 5.88
C VAL A 22 -27.28 11.18 4.53
N LEU A 23 -27.93 10.32 3.73
CA LEU A 23 -27.42 9.98 2.40
C LEU A 23 -27.33 11.21 1.49
N GLN A 24 -28.33 12.09 1.53
CA GLN A 24 -28.32 13.37 0.80
C GLN A 24 -27.15 14.25 1.24
N ALA A 25 -26.92 14.38 2.54
CA ALA A 25 -25.82 15.18 3.08
C ALA A 25 -24.44 14.61 2.72
N SER A 26 -24.29 13.28 2.73
CA SER A 26 -23.03 12.57 2.43
C SER A 26 -22.81 12.28 0.94
N TRP A 27 -23.78 12.60 0.07
CA TRP A 27 -23.74 12.24 -1.35
C TRP A 27 -22.53 12.82 -2.07
N TYR A 28 -22.19 14.08 -1.79
CA TYR A 28 -21.06 14.74 -2.44
C TYR A 28 -19.71 14.14 -2.02
N GLU A 29 -19.58 13.70 -0.77
CA GLU A 29 -18.39 12.99 -0.31
C GLU A 29 -18.29 11.60 -0.94
N ALA A 30 -19.42 10.90 -1.08
CA ALA A 30 -19.49 9.62 -1.78
C ALA A 30 -19.08 9.75 -3.27
N LEU A 31 -19.56 10.76 -3.98
CA LEU A 31 -19.17 11.03 -5.38
C LEU A 31 -17.66 11.25 -5.56
N ARG A 32 -16.98 11.77 -4.53
CA ARG A 32 -15.52 11.97 -4.56
C ARG A 32 -14.73 10.71 -4.22
N ALA A 33 -15.34 9.76 -3.54
CA ALA A 33 -14.68 8.56 -3.03
C ALA A 33 -14.90 7.32 -3.92
N PHE A 34 -15.98 7.29 -4.70
CA PHE A 34 -16.40 6.13 -5.48
C PHE A 34 -16.41 6.39 -6.98
N SER A 35 -16.12 5.34 -7.75
CA SER A 35 -16.44 5.26 -9.17
C SER A 35 -17.97 5.18 -9.39
N PRO A 36 -18.46 5.36 -10.62
CA PRO A 36 -19.86 5.10 -10.95
C PRO A 36 -20.38 3.73 -10.47
N ALA A 37 -19.58 2.67 -10.64
CA ALA A 37 -19.92 1.32 -10.18
C ALA A 37 -19.83 1.19 -8.66
N GLY A 38 -18.81 1.80 -8.04
CA GLY A 38 -18.67 1.85 -6.59
C GLY A 38 -19.82 2.57 -5.89
N LEU A 39 -20.35 3.64 -6.51
CA LEU A 39 -21.47 4.41 -5.99
C LEU A 39 -22.76 3.59 -6.00
N GLU A 40 -22.99 2.80 -7.06
CA GLU A 40 -24.10 1.84 -7.11
C GLU A 40 -23.97 0.79 -6.00
N ASN A 41 -22.78 0.21 -5.83
CA ASN A 41 -22.51 -0.75 -4.75
C ASN A 41 -22.72 -0.14 -3.35
N TYR A 42 -22.32 1.12 -3.15
CA TYR A 42 -22.55 1.86 -1.93
C TYR A 42 -24.05 2.04 -1.64
N VAL A 43 -24.82 2.48 -2.64
CA VAL A 43 -26.27 2.68 -2.54
C VAL A 43 -26.99 1.35 -2.27
N GLN A 44 -26.67 0.29 -3.03
CA GLN A 44 -27.22 -1.05 -2.81
C GLN A 44 -26.82 -1.63 -1.46
N GLY A 45 -25.61 -1.33 -0.96
CA GLY A 45 -25.16 -1.71 0.37
C GLY A 45 -26.02 -1.09 1.48
N ALA A 46 -26.33 0.20 1.37
CA ALA A 46 -27.24 0.87 2.31
C ALA A 46 -28.63 0.24 2.31
N ARG A 47 -29.16 -0.09 1.12
CA ARG A 47 -30.44 -0.80 0.96
C ARG A 47 -30.40 -2.21 1.58
N ALA A 48 -29.34 -2.97 1.33
CA ALA A 48 -29.16 -4.31 1.88
C ALA A 48 -29.15 -4.28 3.42
N LEU A 49 -28.42 -3.34 4.02
CA LEU A 49 -28.39 -3.16 5.48
C LEU A 49 -29.75 -2.74 6.06
N LYS A 50 -30.51 -1.90 5.34
CA LYS A 50 -31.88 -1.54 5.72
C LYS A 50 -32.79 -2.76 5.73
N ASN A 51 -32.70 -3.59 4.68
CA ASN A 51 -33.52 -4.81 4.53
C ASN A 51 -33.22 -5.88 5.58
N LEU A 52 -32.06 -5.84 6.25
CA LEU A 52 -31.79 -6.71 7.40
C LEU A 52 -32.72 -6.41 8.60
N GLY A 53 -33.35 -5.23 8.66
CA GLY A 53 -34.26 -4.87 9.74
C GLY A 53 -33.58 -4.75 11.12
N ARG A 54 -32.28 -4.41 11.15
CA ARG A 54 -31.44 -4.41 12.36
C ARG A 54 -31.25 -3.03 13.02
N GLY A 55 -32.08 -2.05 12.67
CA GLY A 55 -32.06 -0.69 13.22
C GLY A 55 -31.58 0.36 12.20
N GLY A 56 -32.03 1.61 12.35
CA GLY A 56 -31.68 2.72 11.46
C GLY A 56 -30.22 3.17 11.61
N ASP A 57 -29.69 3.14 12.82
CA ASP A 57 -28.33 3.59 13.14
C ASP A 57 -27.26 2.79 12.41
N LEU A 58 -27.50 1.50 12.14
CA LEU A 58 -26.62 0.65 11.33
C LEU A 58 -26.44 1.21 9.91
N VAL A 59 -27.53 1.62 9.27
CA VAL A 59 -27.54 2.13 7.90
C VAL A 59 -26.90 3.50 7.85
N ILE A 60 -27.21 4.36 8.82
CA ILE A 60 -26.61 5.70 8.95
C ILE A 60 -25.10 5.59 9.16
N THR A 61 -24.67 4.69 10.03
CA THR A 61 -23.24 4.45 10.30
C THR A 61 -22.52 3.96 9.04
N PHE A 62 -23.15 3.13 8.22
CA PHE A 62 -22.60 2.72 6.93
C PHE A 62 -22.47 3.88 5.95
N ILE A 63 -23.54 4.65 5.75
CA ILE A 63 -23.58 5.81 4.85
C ILE A 63 -22.45 6.79 5.18
N HIS A 64 -22.23 7.06 6.46
CA HIS A 64 -21.18 7.97 6.91
C HIS A 64 -19.76 7.41 6.69
N ASN A 65 -19.54 6.12 6.97
CA ASN A 65 -18.18 5.57 7.06
C ASN A 65 -17.67 4.90 5.79
N ALA A 66 -18.55 4.44 4.89
CA ALA A 66 -18.16 3.77 3.66
C ALA A 66 -17.31 4.66 2.72
N PRO A 67 -17.65 5.94 2.48
CA PRO A 67 -16.80 6.82 1.68
C PRO A 67 -15.39 7.00 2.25
N ILE A 68 -15.25 6.98 3.58
CA ILE A 68 -13.95 7.09 4.25
C ILE A 68 -13.11 5.85 3.95
N ILE A 69 -13.70 4.66 4.05
CA ILE A 69 -12.99 3.40 3.74
C ILE A 69 -12.57 3.34 2.28
N ALA A 70 -13.48 3.71 1.36
CA ALA A 70 -13.19 3.74 -0.07
C ALA A 70 -12.05 4.71 -0.41
N LYS A 71 -12.02 5.87 0.25
CA LYS A 71 -10.96 6.86 0.06
C LYS A 71 -9.60 6.37 0.57
N GLU A 72 -9.56 5.65 1.70
CA GLU A 72 -8.30 5.24 2.33
C GLU A 72 -7.72 3.96 1.71
N ILE A 73 -8.55 3.00 1.28
CA ILE A 73 -8.10 1.68 0.80
C ILE A 73 -8.90 1.14 -0.40
N GLY A 74 -9.57 2.00 -1.16
CA GLY A 74 -10.30 1.63 -2.38
C GLY A 74 -11.71 1.09 -2.17
N GLU A 75 -12.55 1.25 -3.19
CA GLU A 75 -14.00 0.96 -3.13
C GLU A 75 -14.33 -0.53 -2.96
N ASP A 76 -13.51 -1.43 -3.47
CA ASP A 76 -13.70 -2.88 -3.31
C ASP A 76 -13.66 -3.31 -1.83
N SER A 77 -12.90 -2.59 -1.00
CA SER A 77 -12.83 -2.83 0.44
C SER A 77 -14.17 -2.59 1.15
N VAL A 78 -15.04 -1.73 0.59
CA VAL A 78 -16.40 -1.51 1.10
C VAL A 78 -17.29 -2.70 0.80
N VAL A 79 -17.15 -3.31 -0.38
CA VAL A 79 -17.87 -4.54 -0.77
C VAL A 79 -17.44 -5.70 0.13
N ASP A 80 -16.14 -5.88 0.35
CA ASP A 80 -15.61 -6.90 1.27
C ASP A 80 -16.15 -6.73 2.70
N MET A 81 -16.27 -5.48 3.17
CA MET A 81 -16.88 -5.17 4.46
C MET A 81 -18.36 -5.56 4.48
N LEU A 82 -19.13 -5.20 3.45
CA LEU A 82 -20.54 -5.56 3.34
C LEU A 82 -20.75 -7.07 3.35
N ASP A 83 -19.98 -7.82 2.57
CA ASP A 83 -20.04 -9.29 2.53
C ASP A 83 -19.75 -9.89 3.91
N SER A 84 -18.74 -9.36 4.60
CA SER A 84 -18.42 -9.78 5.97
C SER A 84 -19.58 -9.50 6.93
N LEU A 85 -20.18 -8.30 6.87
CA LEU A 85 -21.31 -7.92 7.72
C LEU A 85 -22.55 -8.80 7.46
N MET A 86 -22.85 -9.11 6.20
CA MET A 86 -23.94 -10.01 5.83
C MET A 86 -23.73 -11.41 6.40
N ALA A 87 -22.50 -11.94 6.33
CA ALA A 87 -22.15 -13.22 6.94
C ALA A 87 -22.29 -13.21 8.48
N LEU A 88 -22.08 -12.06 9.12
CA LEU A 88 -22.19 -11.88 10.57
C LEU A 88 -23.62 -11.60 11.04
N ALA A 89 -24.52 -11.09 10.19
CA ALA A 89 -25.85 -10.61 10.57
C ALA A 89 -26.77 -11.68 11.19
N SER A 90 -26.52 -12.96 10.90
CA SER A 90 -27.23 -14.10 11.50
C SER A 90 -26.70 -14.49 12.90
N LYS A 91 -25.50 -14.03 13.27
CA LYS A 91 -24.76 -14.44 14.47
C LYS A 91 -24.68 -13.37 15.55
N THR A 92 -25.06 -12.13 15.25
CA THR A 92 -24.91 -11.00 16.18
C THR A 92 -26.02 -9.96 16.05
N SER A 93 -26.04 -9.00 16.99
CA SER A 93 -26.99 -7.88 17.03
C SER A 93 -26.63 -6.77 16.05
N GLY A 94 -27.63 -5.99 15.64
CA GLY A 94 -27.43 -4.77 14.82
C GLY A 94 -26.42 -3.79 15.42
N SER A 95 -26.48 -3.57 16.73
CA SER A 95 -25.53 -2.70 17.44
C SER A 95 -24.08 -3.20 17.45
N MET A 96 -23.83 -4.50 17.22
CA MET A 96 -22.48 -5.02 17.08
C MET A 96 -21.98 -4.82 15.65
N LEU A 97 -22.84 -5.04 14.65
CA LEU A 97 -22.52 -4.72 13.25
C LEU A 97 -22.21 -3.22 13.11
N GLU A 98 -23.01 -2.37 13.75
CA GLU A 98 -22.79 -0.93 13.83
C GLU A 98 -21.42 -0.61 14.42
N ALA A 99 -21.04 -1.24 15.54
CA ALA A 99 -19.71 -1.06 16.14
C ALA A 99 -18.57 -1.49 15.21
N VAL A 100 -18.75 -2.58 14.44
CA VAL A 100 -17.77 -3.00 13.43
C VAL A 100 -17.62 -1.94 12.35
N ILE A 101 -18.73 -1.44 11.79
CA ILE A 101 -18.71 -0.38 10.75
C ILE A 101 -18.10 0.91 11.29
N ALA A 102 -18.49 1.33 12.50
CA ALA A 102 -17.97 2.56 13.12
C ALA A 102 -16.45 2.51 13.35
N SER A 103 -15.91 1.32 13.64
CA SER A 103 -14.46 1.13 13.82
C SER A 103 -13.69 0.92 12.50
N ALA A 104 -14.37 0.57 11.41
CA ALA A 104 -13.75 0.18 10.16
C ALA A 104 -12.88 1.28 9.52
N PRO A 105 -13.25 2.58 9.53
CA PRO A 105 -12.36 3.65 9.07
C PRO A 105 -11.01 3.70 9.81
N THR A 106 -11.02 3.40 11.12
CA THR A 106 -9.78 3.36 11.91
C THR A 106 -8.89 2.20 11.44
N ALA A 107 -9.48 1.03 11.19
CA ALA A 107 -8.74 -0.11 10.63
C ALA A 107 -8.22 0.20 9.22
N ALA A 108 -9.06 0.76 8.33
CA ALA A 108 -8.69 1.11 6.97
C ALA A 108 -7.48 2.06 6.96
N LYS A 109 -7.56 3.17 7.71
CA LYS A 109 -6.49 4.15 7.82
C LYS A 109 -5.20 3.58 8.43
N ARG A 110 -5.31 2.73 9.45
CA ARG A 110 -4.12 2.19 10.16
C ARG A 110 -3.45 1.04 9.42
N LEU A 111 -4.22 0.25 8.67
CA LEU A 111 -3.70 -0.87 7.89
C LEU A 111 -3.22 -0.43 6.51
N GLY A 112 -3.88 0.54 5.88
CA GLY A 112 -3.45 1.17 4.63
C GLY A 112 -3.37 0.24 3.43
N ASP A 113 -4.00 -0.94 3.48
CA ASP A 113 -3.99 -1.93 2.41
C ASP A 113 -5.28 -2.79 2.40
N PRO A 114 -5.89 -3.04 1.23
CA PRO A 114 -7.11 -3.85 1.10
C PRO A 114 -6.98 -5.29 1.62
N ALA A 115 -5.85 -5.95 1.35
CA ALA A 115 -5.65 -7.35 1.75
C ALA A 115 -5.46 -7.47 3.27
N LEU A 116 -4.75 -6.51 3.89
CA LEU A 116 -4.68 -6.38 5.34
C LEU A 116 -6.05 -6.11 5.96
N PHE A 117 -6.85 -5.22 5.37
CA PHE A 117 -8.20 -4.93 5.84
C PHE A 117 -9.11 -6.16 5.77
N ARG A 118 -9.07 -6.93 4.67
CA ARG A 118 -9.78 -8.21 4.55
C ARG A 118 -9.36 -9.21 5.64
N SER A 119 -8.05 -9.30 5.92
CA SER A 119 -7.50 -10.14 6.99
C SER A 119 -7.94 -9.68 8.39
N TYR A 120 -8.14 -8.39 8.58
CA TYR A 120 -8.72 -7.80 9.79
C TYR A 120 -10.20 -8.18 9.95
N LEU A 121 -11.02 -8.08 8.89
CA LEU A 121 -12.42 -8.51 8.92
C LEU A 121 -12.55 -10.01 9.27
N GLN A 122 -11.64 -10.84 8.76
CA GLN A 122 -11.56 -12.26 9.15
C GLN A 122 -11.22 -12.44 10.63
N LEU A 123 -10.32 -11.62 11.18
CA LEU A 123 -10.02 -11.62 12.62
C LEU A 123 -11.25 -11.22 13.44
N VAL A 124 -11.96 -10.17 13.05
CA VAL A 124 -13.22 -9.75 13.70
C VAL A 124 -14.23 -10.89 13.72
N ASN A 125 -14.45 -11.57 12.58
CA ASN A 125 -15.31 -12.74 12.51
C ASN A 125 -14.83 -13.88 13.44
N THR A 126 -13.54 -14.16 13.49
CA THR A 126 -12.96 -15.16 14.40
C THR A 126 -13.24 -14.82 15.86
N LEU A 127 -13.02 -13.57 16.25
CA LEU A 127 -13.22 -13.11 17.63
C LEU A 127 -14.70 -13.07 18.01
N LEU A 128 -15.60 -12.73 17.08
CA LEU A 128 -17.03 -12.79 17.35
C LEU A 128 -17.48 -14.22 17.74
N ASN A 129 -16.93 -15.24 17.07
CA ASN A 129 -17.28 -16.64 17.36
C ASN A 129 -16.63 -17.17 18.65
N GLN A 130 -15.47 -16.65 19.05
CA GLN A 130 -14.73 -17.14 20.23
C GLN A 130 -14.98 -16.33 21.51
N VAL A 131 -15.03 -15.01 21.39
CA VAL A 131 -15.07 -14.04 22.49
C VAL A 131 -16.00 -12.85 22.20
N PRO A 132 -17.30 -13.09 21.94
CA PRO A 132 -18.22 -12.05 21.48
C PRO A 132 -18.36 -10.85 22.45
N ARG A 133 -18.15 -11.05 23.76
CA ARG A 133 -18.22 -9.97 24.76
C ARG A 133 -16.95 -9.13 24.81
N GLY A 134 -15.82 -9.68 24.38
CA GLY A 134 -14.55 -8.95 24.25
C GLY A 134 -14.47 -8.11 22.97
N LEU A 135 -15.25 -8.45 21.93
CA LEU A 135 -15.15 -7.76 20.64
C LEU A 135 -15.46 -6.26 20.74
N ARG A 136 -16.60 -5.87 21.32
CA ARG A 136 -16.96 -4.45 21.42
C ARG A 136 -15.93 -3.62 22.22
N PRO A 137 -15.48 -4.05 23.41
CA PRO A 137 -14.37 -3.39 24.11
C PRO A 137 -13.09 -3.24 23.28
N MET A 138 -12.76 -4.23 22.43
CA MET A 138 -11.62 -4.15 21.53
C MET A 138 -11.83 -3.09 20.44
N LEU A 139 -13.00 -3.06 19.81
CA LEU A 139 -13.32 -2.09 18.75
C LEU A 139 -13.30 -0.65 19.30
N GLU A 140 -13.78 -0.44 20.53
CA GLU A 140 -13.71 0.85 21.23
C GLU A 140 -12.27 1.30 21.53
N ASN A 141 -11.31 0.37 21.57
CA ASN A 141 -9.88 0.64 21.79
C ASN A 141 -9.02 0.40 20.54
N LEU A 142 -9.63 0.25 19.36
CA LEU A 142 -8.95 -0.18 18.15
C LEU A 142 -7.83 0.79 17.73
N GLU A 143 -8.07 2.10 17.88
CA GLU A 143 -7.07 3.12 17.57
C GLU A 143 -5.83 2.97 18.46
N ALA A 144 -6.01 2.77 19.77
CA ALA A 144 -4.90 2.61 20.71
C ALA A 144 -4.10 1.31 20.46
N LEU A 145 -4.78 0.26 20.03
CA LEU A 145 -4.18 -1.02 19.66
C LEU A 145 -3.35 -0.88 18.37
N LEU A 146 -3.96 -0.38 17.28
CA LEU A 146 -3.29 -0.24 15.98
C LEU A 146 -2.28 0.92 15.92
N ALA A 147 -2.25 1.80 16.93
CA ALA A 147 -1.17 2.78 17.10
C ALA A 147 0.14 2.13 17.60
N GLN A 148 0.11 0.88 18.07
CA GLN A 148 1.27 0.19 18.65
C GLN A 148 1.52 -1.18 18.03
N LEU A 149 0.48 -1.81 17.51
CA LEU A 149 0.50 -3.14 16.97
C LEU A 149 0.32 -3.11 15.47
N THR A 150 1.08 -3.96 14.80
CA THR A 150 0.73 -4.38 13.46
C THR A 150 -0.49 -5.32 13.47
N LEU A 151 -1.08 -5.64 12.32
CA LEU A 151 -2.20 -6.58 12.26
C LEU A 151 -1.83 -7.96 12.84
N GLY A 152 -0.61 -8.43 12.57
CA GLY A 152 -0.10 -9.66 13.16
C GLY A 152 0.03 -9.57 14.70
N GLY A 153 0.49 -8.43 15.21
CA GLY A 153 0.53 -8.14 16.65
C GLY A 153 -0.86 -8.14 17.28
N LEU A 154 -1.83 -7.46 16.66
CA LEU A 154 -3.22 -7.43 17.10
C LEU A 154 -3.82 -8.84 17.13
N ARG A 155 -3.60 -9.66 16.10
CA ARG A 155 -4.05 -11.05 16.04
C ARG A 155 -3.48 -11.85 17.20
N ARG A 156 -2.16 -11.81 17.44
CA ARG A 156 -1.53 -12.57 18.54
C ARG A 156 -2.00 -12.11 19.92
N TRP A 157 -2.12 -10.79 20.11
CA TRP A 157 -2.68 -10.21 21.33
C TRP A 157 -4.14 -10.66 21.56
N ALA A 158 -4.97 -10.61 20.53
CA ALA A 158 -6.39 -10.97 20.63
C ALA A 158 -6.59 -12.48 20.83
N MET A 159 -5.86 -13.32 20.10
CA MET A 159 -5.94 -14.78 20.23
C MET A 159 -5.42 -15.28 21.58
N TRP A 160 -4.40 -14.63 22.14
CA TRP A 160 -3.95 -14.92 23.50
C TRP A 160 -5.05 -14.62 24.52
N GLY A 161 -5.67 -13.42 24.45
CA GLY A 161 -6.77 -13.05 25.34
C GLY A 161 -7.98 -13.97 25.20
N ALA A 162 -8.30 -14.38 23.96
CA ALA A 162 -9.37 -15.31 23.67
C ALA A 162 -9.13 -16.70 24.30
N HIS A 163 -7.88 -17.18 24.27
CA HIS A 163 -7.51 -18.44 24.89
C HIS A 163 -7.51 -18.35 26.42
N ALA A 164 -6.90 -17.29 26.97
CA ALA A 164 -6.75 -17.10 28.42
C ALA A 164 -8.08 -16.88 29.14
N HIS A 165 -9.03 -16.16 28.53
CA HIS A 165 -10.28 -15.74 29.17
C HIS A 165 -11.52 -16.32 28.48
N LYS A 166 -11.42 -17.54 27.93
CA LYS A 166 -12.53 -18.19 27.20
C LYS A 166 -13.81 -18.34 28.02
N ILE A 167 -13.68 -18.64 29.31
CA ILE A 167 -14.80 -18.93 30.22
C ILE A 167 -15.07 -17.81 31.23
N ASN A 168 -14.13 -16.88 31.42
CA ASN A 168 -14.27 -15.76 32.36
C ASN A 168 -14.64 -14.50 31.59
N PHE A 169 -15.93 -14.18 31.60
CA PHE A 169 -16.48 -13.09 30.79
C PHE A 169 -16.14 -11.69 31.29
N GLU A 170 -15.97 -11.53 32.60
CA GLU A 170 -15.57 -10.24 33.18
C GLU A 170 -14.13 -9.92 32.80
N GLU A 171 -13.24 -10.91 32.94
CA GLU A 171 -11.85 -10.78 32.52
C GLU A 171 -11.71 -10.66 31.00
N GLN A 172 -12.59 -11.28 30.22
CA GLN A 172 -12.63 -11.07 28.77
C GLN A 172 -12.91 -9.60 28.45
N VAL A 173 -13.93 -8.99 29.06
CA VAL A 173 -14.23 -7.57 28.86
C VAL A 173 -13.08 -6.68 29.35
N ALA A 174 -12.46 -7.02 30.49
CA ALA A 174 -11.34 -6.26 31.04
C ALA A 174 -10.08 -6.34 30.15
N TYR A 175 -9.76 -7.54 29.63
CA TYR A 175 -8.62 -7.75 28.76
C TYR A 175 -8.78 -6.98 27.44
N PHE A 176 -9.89 -7.21 26.74
CA PHE A 176 -10.10 -6.59 25.43
C PHE A 176 -10.36 -5.09 25.51
N GLY A 177 -10.80 -4.58 26.67
CA GLY A 177 -10.94 -3.15 26.95
C GLY A 177 -9.68 -2.47 27.48
N LEU A 178 -8.50 -3.11 27.42
CA LEU A 178 -7.22 -2.58 27.91
C LEU A 178 -7.19 -2.22 29.41
N LYS A 179 -8.00 -2.89 30.23
CA LYS A 179 -8.10 -2.64 31.69
C LYS A 179 -7.28 -3.61 32.53
N SER A 180 -7.02 -4.82 32.05
CA SER A 180 -6.23 -5.82 32.78
C SER A 180 -4.72 -5.60 32.62
N LYS A 181 -3.94 -6.00 33.63
CA LYS A 181 -2.47 -5.90 33.58
C LYS A 181 -1.89 -6.83 32.51
N GLU A 182 -2.50 -7.98 32.33
CA GLU A 182 -2.16 -9.00 31.35
C GLU A 182 -2.33 -8.45 29.93
N SER A 183 -3.41 -7.72 29.68
CA SER A 183 -3.67 -7.05 28.40
C SER A 183 -2.59 -6.03 28.06
N LEU A 184 -2.24 -5.17 29.01
CA LEU A 184 -1.19 -4.17 28.84
C LEU A 184 0.19 -4.81 28.68
N ALA A 185 0.49 -5.88 29.42
CA ALA A 185 1.74 -6.62 29.30
C ALA A 185 1.87 -7.31 27.93
N MET A 186 0.80 -7.93 27.44
CA MET A 186 0.78 -8.55 26.12
C MET A 186 0.85 -7.51 25.00
N LEU A 187 0.20 -6.35 25.18
CA LEU A 187 0.33 -5.21 24.27
C LEU A 187 1.77 -4.73 24.16
N GLN A 188 2.46 -4.53 25.29
CA GLN A 188 3.89 -4.14 25.28
C GLN A 188 4.79 -5.23 24.66
N LYS A 189 4.45 -6.51 24.86
CA LYS A 189 5.21 -7.62 24.28
C LYS A 189 5.08 -7.71 22.76
N GLU A 190 3.89 -7.43 22.22
CA GLU A 190 3.62 -7.50 20.78
C GLU A 190 3.83 -6.15 20.07
N ARG A 191 4.09 -5.08 20.84
CA ARG A 191 4.43 -3.76 20.31
C ARG A 191 5.65 -3.88 19.39
N LYS A 192 5.50 -3.31 18.21
CA LYS A 192 6.61 -3.12 17.27
C LYS A 192 7.15 -1.70 17.40
N GLY A 193 8.39 -1.49 16.97
CA GLY A 193 9.09 -0.23 17.03
C GLY A 193 8.40 0.87 16.22
N THR A 194 8.98 1.23 15.08
CA THR A 194 8.42 2.24 14.18
C THR A 194 7.41 1.57 13.25
N LEU A 195 6.14 1.98 13.28
CA LEU A 195 5.11 1.49 12.34
C LEU A 195 5.22 2.22 11.00
N PHE A 196 5.00 1.50 9.91
CA PHE A 196 5.10 2.05 8.56
C PHE A 196 4.13 3.22 8.33
N VAL A 197 2.87 3.04 8.73
CA VAL A 197 1.80 4.04 8.55
C VAL A 197 2.14 5.39 9.19
N ASP A 198 2.93 5.41 10.27
CA ASP A 198 3.33 6.64 10.97
C ASP A 198 4.48 7.39 10.26
N VAL A 199 5.22 6.71 9.36
CA VAL A 199 6.41 7.26 8.70
C VAL A 199 6.32 7.31 7.17
N GLN A 200 5.36 6.62 6.55
CA GLN A 200 5.18 6.50 5.10
C GLN A 200 5.30 7.85 4.39
N ARG A 201 4.55 8.87 4.84
CA ARG A 201 4.61 10.23 4.27
C ARG A 201 6.01 10.84 4.31
N ARG A 202 6.73 10.66 5.42
CA ARG A 202 8.10 11.17 5.57
C ARG A 202 9.09 10.42 4.69
N ILE A 203 8.87 9.11 4.48
CA ILE A 203 9.67 8.30 3.57
C ILE A 203 9.40 8.69 2.12
N ASN A 204 8.16 8.92 1.73
CA ASN A 204 7.82 9.38 0.38
C ASN A 204 8.50 10.72 0.05
N MET A 205 8.40 11.71 0.95
CA MET A 205 9.11 12.99 0.81
C MET A 205 10.63 12.81 0.71
N TYR A 206 11.20 11.88 1.47
CA TYR A 206 12.63 11.54 1.41
C TYR A 206 13.01 10.95 0.04
N LEU A 207 12.24 10.00 -0.50
CA LEU A 207 12.50 9.43 -1.83
C LEU A 207 12.34 10.47 -2.95
N ARG A 208 11.32 11.32 -2.85
CA ARG A 208 11.10 12.41 -3.80
C ARG A 208 12.24 13.43 -3.78
N ALA A 209 12.81 13.72 -2.61
CA ALA A 209 13.98 14.58 -2.51
C ALA A 209 15.24 13.96 -3.15
N LEU A 210 15.37 12.63 -3.15
CA LEU A 210 16.48 11.93 -3.81
C LEU A 210 16.27 11.88 -5.34
N TRP A 211 15.14 11.35 -5.82
CA TRP A 211 14.97 11.04 -7.25
C TRP A 211 13.99 11.95 -8.01
N ALA A 212 13.48 13.01 -7.39
CA ALA A 212 12.56 13.98 -8.00
C ALA A 212 11.30 13.34 -8.64
N ARG A 213 10.86 12.20 -8.11
CA ARG A 213 9.65 11.48 -8.54
C ARG A 213 8.98 10.82 -7.35
N ASP A 214 7.70 10.51 -7.51
CA ASP A 214 6.94 9.78 -6.51
C ASP A 214 7.20 8.26 -6.61
N PHE A 215 7.12 7.60 -5.46
CA PHE A 215 7.21 6.15 -5.31
C PHE A 215 6.03 5.66 -4.49
N PHE A 216 5.36 4.63 -4.99
CA PHE A 216 4.22 4.05 -4.32
C PHE A 216 4.68 2.95 -3.39
N MET A 217 4.25 3.01 -2.14
CA MET A 217 4.67 2.07 -1.11
C MET A 217 3.44 1.46 -0.44
N ARG A 218 3.50 0.17 -0.17
CA ARG A 218 2.48 -0.57 0.56
C ARG A 218 3.10 -1.35 1.72
N PRO A 219 2.38 -1.57 2.82
CA PRO A 219 2.85 -2.48 3.85
C PRO A 219 2.86 -3.92 3.31
N THR A 220 3.87 -4.71 3.66
CA THR A 220 3.84 -6.15 3.43
C THR A 220 2.75 -6.78 4.29
N SER A 221 1.95 -7.66 3.71
CA SER A 221 1.01 -8.48 4.45
C SER A 221 1.73 -9.62 5.18
N GLY A 222 2.44 -9.37 6.30
CA GLY A 222 3.27 -10.33 7.05
C GLY A 222 2.72 -11.76 7.20
N ASP A 223 3.59 -12.79 7.27
CA ASP A 223 3.17 -14.14 7.68
C ASP A 223 2.86 -14.09 9.18
N PHE A 224 1.64 -14.47 9.53
CA PHE A 224 1.14 -14.38 10.89
C PHE A 224 1.86 -15.34 11.85
N GLU A 225 2.42 -16.45 11.33
CA GLU A 225 2.99 -17.54 12.13
C GLU A 225 4.46 -17.32 12.52
N SER A 226 5.28 -16.76 11.64
CA SER A 226 6.73 -16.66 11.85
C SER A 226 7.17 -15.47 12.73
N ARG A 227 6.29 -14.49 12.96
CA ARG A 227 6.61 -13.17 13.58
C ARG A 227 7.64 -12.34 12.81
N GLU A 228 8.04 -12.79 11.64
CA GLU A 228 8.89 -12.05 10.71
C GLU A 228 7.97 -11.24 9.80
N GLY A 229 8.04 -9.90 9.91
CA GLY A 229 7.49 -9.04 8.87
C GLY A 229 8.23 -9.38 7.59
N TYR A 230 7.49 -9.65 6.50
CA TYR A 230 8.08 -10.15 5.26
C TYR A 230 9.26 -9.29 4.82
N LYS A 231 10.28 -9.93 4.24
CA LYS A 231 11.37 -9.22 3.57
C LYS A 231 10.77 -8.21 2.57
N PRO A 232 11.31 -6.98 2.49
CA PRO A 232 10.83 -6.01 1.52
C PRO A 232 10.92 -6.60 0.10
N PHE A 233 9.98 -6.23 -0.77
CA PHE A 233 9.96 -6.67 -2.15
C PHE A 233 9.34 -5.61 -3.05
N ILE A 234 9.51 -5.79 -4.35
CA ILE A 234 8.94 -4.90 -5.36
C ILE A 234 8.08 -5.74 -6.30
N GLU A 235 6.86 -5.30 -6.54
CA GLU A 235 5.89 -5.94 -7.42
C GLU A 235 4.98 -4.85 -8.01
N ASP A 236 4.69 -4.91 -9.31
CA ASP A 236 3.87 -3.92 -10.02
C ASP A 236 4.28 -2.45 -9.77
N TYR A 237 5.59 -2.19 -9.62
CA TYR A 237 6.18 -0.88 -9.25
C TYR A 237 5.88 -0.38 -7.84
N PHE A 238 5.18 -1.16 -7.02
CA PHE A 238 4.99 -0.87 -5.60
C PHE A 238 6.17 -1.39 -4.80
N LEU A 239 6.62 -0.56 -3.86
CA LEU A 239 7.59 -0.94 -2.85
C LEU A 239 6.81 -1.52 -1.67
N TYR A 240 6.85 -2.84 -1.50
CA TYR A 240 6.27 -3.49 -0.34
C TYR A 240 7.26 -3.48 0.81
N LEU A 241 6.97 -2.71 1.85
CA LEU A 241 7.83 -2.49 3.01
C LEU A 241 7.22 -3.13 4.27
N PRO A 242 8.01 -3.67 5.21
CA PRO A 242 7.49 -4.20 6.46
C PRO A 242 6.55 -3.23 7.16
N ASP A 243 5.44 -3.76 7.70
CA ASP A 243 4.43 -3.00 8.44
C ASP A 243 4.99 -2.34 9.72
N ALA A 244 6.09 -2.86 10.26
CA ALA A 244 6.89 -2.23 11.29
C ALA A 244 8.38 -2.63 11.23
N PHE A 245 9.25 -1.73 11.67
CA PHE A 245 10.65 -2.02 11.99
C PHE A 245 10.96 -1.75 13.47
N ASP A 246 11.61 -2.71 14.12
CA ASP A 246 12.22 -2.50 15.44
C ASP A 246 13.58 -1.79 15.29
N ASP A 247 14.01 -1.07 16.34
CA ASP A 247 15.36 -0.52 16.40
C ASP A 247 16.38 -1.66 16.39
N MET A 248 17.43 -1.54 15.58
CA MET A 248 18.40 -2.61 15.34
C MET A 248 19.82 -2.12 15.52
N HIS A 249 20.56 -2.70 16.47
CA HIS A 249 21.98 -2.39 16.71
C HIS A 249 22.29 -0.88 16.83
N GLY A 250 21.38 -0.11 17.44
CA GLY A 250 21.52 1.35 17.59
C GLY A 250 21.06 2.18 16.38
N VAL A 251 20.59 1.53 15.32
CA VAL A 251 19.91 2.18 14.19
C VAL A 251 18.42 2.23 14.47
N SER A 252 17.83 3.42 14.38
CA SER A 252 16.39 3.58 14.61
C SER A 252 15.55 2.91 13.52
N GLY A 253 14.36 2.42 13.83
CA GLY A 253 13.44 1.85 12.84
C GLY A 253 13.13 2.80 11.67
N LEU A 254 13.11 4.11 11.92
CA LEU A 254 13.00 5.12 10.87
C LEU A 254 14.21 5.13 9.91
N GLU A 255 15.44 4.99 10.41
CA GLU A 255 16.62 4.87 9.56
C GLU A 255 16.59 3.56 8.78
N VAL A 256 16.10 2.47 9.36
CA VAL A 256 15.87 1.21 8.62
C VAL A 256 14.88 1.44 7.48
N TYR A 257 13.74 2.10 7.72
CA TYR A 257 12.80 2.45 6.63
C TYR A 257 13.44 3.29 5.52
N ARG A 258 14.26 4.28 5.86
CA ARG A 258 14.97 5.09 4.87
C ARG A 258 15.93 4.25 4.05
N ALA A 259 16.65 3.34 4.70
CA ALA A 259 17.58 2.43 4.04
C ALA A 259 16.84 1.51 3.07
N THR A 260 15.75 0.90 3.53
CA THR A 260 14.95 -0.04 2.76
C THR A 260 14.28 0.62 1.57
N ALA A 261 13.58 1.73 1.81
CA ALA A 261 12.87 2.44 0.76
C ALA A 261 13.83 3.00 -0.30
N ALA A 262 15.00 3.52 0.10
CA ALA A 262 16.01 3.96 -0.84
C ALA A 262 16.59 2.81 -1.68
N HIS A 263 16.78 1.63 -1.08
CA HIS A 263 17.25 0.44 -1.79
C HIS A 263 16.23 -0.03 -2.82
N CYS A 264 14.96 -0.18 -2.44
CA CYS A 264 13.92 -0.57 -3.38
C CYS A 264 13.71 0.48 -4.49
N ALA A 265 13.77 1.77 -4.15
CA ALA A 265 13.72 2.85 -5.14
C ALA A 265 14.92 2.82 -6.09
N ALA A 266 16.12 2.48 -5.61
CA ALA A 266 17.31 2.33 -6.44
C ALA A 266 17.13 1.24 -7.50
N HIS A 267 16.56 0.09 -7.14
CA HIS A 267 16.19 -0.95 -8.10
C HIS A 267 15.24 -0.42 -9.18
N LEU A 268 14.14 0.24 -8.80
CA LEU A 268 13.21 0.83 -9.78
C LEU A 268 13.85 1.88 -10.71
N VAL A 269 14.88 2.58 -10.24
CA VAL A 269 15.54 3.66 -11.02
C VAL A 269 16.64 3.10 -11.94
N TYR A 270 17.39 2.09 -11.48
CA TYR A 270 18.62 1.64 -12.11
C TYR A 270 18.54 0.25 -12.74
N THR A 271 17.49 -0.52 -12.49
CA THR A 271 17.24 -1.82 -13.12
C THR A 271 16.24 -1.61 -14.25
N ARG A 272 16.72 -1.59 -15.50
CA ARG A 272 15.91 -1.26 -16.68
C ARG A 272 15.48 -2.47 -17.52
N GLU A 273 16.21 -3.57 -17.40
CA GLU A 273 15.97 -4.80 -18.18
C GLU A 273 16.09 -6.03 -17.27
N PRO A 274 15.19 -7.02 -17.37
CA PRO A 274 15.31 -8.24 -16.58
C PRO A 274 16.55 -9.04 -16.99
N ILE A 275 17.17 -9.70 -16.02
CA ILE A 275 18.21 -10.69 -16.30
C ILE A 275 17.54 -12.06 -16.39
N SER A 276 17.66 -12.73 -17.55
CA SER A 276 17.06 -14.06 -17.74
C SER A 276 17.67 -15.09 -16.79
N ALA A 277 16.81 -15.71 -15.96
CA ALA A 277 17.19 -16.76 -15.03
C ALA A 277 17.31 -18.16 -15.66
N GLN A 278 16.87 -18.36 -16.92
CA GLN A 278 16.63 -19.69 -17.51
C GLN A 278 17.86 -20.62 -17.55
N ALA A 279 19.07 -20.06 -17.62
CA ALA A 279 20.33 -20.82 -17.70
C ALA A 279 21.13 -20.83 -16.39
N LEU A 280 20.54 -20.35 -15.28
CA LEU A 280 21.25 -20.15 -14.01
C LEU A 280 20.79 -21.17 -12.96
N ASN A 281 21.75 -21.67 -12.18
CA ASN A 281 21.45 -22.46 -10.99
C ASN A 281 21.21 -21.55 -9.77
N PRO A 282 20.61 -22.06 -8.68
CA PRO A 282 20.28 -21.24 -7.51
C PRO A 282 21.47 -20.52 -6.85
N LEU A 283 22.68 -21.11 -6.89
CA LEU A 283 23.88 -20.47 -6.35
C LEU A 283 24.31 -19.28 -7.21
N GLN A 284 24.26 -19.43 -8.53
CA GLN A 284 24.55 -18.33 -9.47
C GLN A 284 23.56 -17.19 -9.26
N MET A 285 22.26 -17.49 -9.14
CA MET A 285 21.25 -16.48 -8.84
C MET A 285 21.53 -15.76 -7.53
N ALA A 286 21.91 -16.48 -6.46
CA ALA A 286 22.23 -15.86 -5.17
C ALA A 286 23.42 -14.90 -5.26
N VAL A 287 24.52 -15.32 -5.90
CA VAL A 287 25.70 -14.48 -6.09
C VAL A 287 25.36 -13.26 -6.95
N MET A 288 24.64 -13.45 -8.05
CA MET A 288 24.22 -12.35 -8.93
C MET A 288 23.32 -11.35 -8.21
N SER A 289 22.46 -11.79 -7.30
CA SER A 289 21.61 -10.91 -6.48
C SER A 289 22.45 -10.00 -5.57
N VAL A 290 23.52 -10.53 -4.97
CA VAL A 290 24.47 -9.71 -4.18
C VAL A 290 25.12 -8.62 -5.03
N ILE A 291 25.49 -8.96 -6.27
CA ILE A 291 26.12 -8.02 -7.19
C ILE A 291 25.12 -6.97 -7.68
N GLU A 292 23.89 -7.36 -8.00
CA GLU A 292 22.87 -6.42 -8.46
C GLU A 292 22.54 -5.38 -7.38
N ASP A 293 22.36 -5.82 -6.13
CA ASP A 293 22.20 -4.90 -5.00
C ASP A 293 23.39 -3.93 -4.91
N ALA A 294 24.63 -4.46 -4.95
CA ALA A 294 25.83 -3.62 -4.87
C ALA A 294 25.93 -2.65 -6.06
N ARG A 295 25.45 -3.03 -7.25
CA ARG A 295 25.43 -2.20 -8.45
C ARG A 295 24.49 -1.01 -8.30
N VAL A 296 23.23 -1.26 -7.93
CA VAL A 296 22.23 -0.19 -7.75
C VAL A 296 22.56 0.70 -6.55
N GLU A 297 23.14 0.13 -5.49
CA GLU A 297 23.65 0.88 -4.34
C GLU A 297 24.82 1.77 -4.77
N THR A 298 25.76 1.27 -5.59
CA THR A 298 26.89 2.05 -6.10
C THR A 298 26.43 3.23 -6.96
N LEU A 299 25.48 3.01 -7.87
CA LEU A 299 24.88 4.08 -8.69
C LEU A 299 24.19 5.13 -7.81
N SER A 300 23.45 4.69 -6.80
CA SER A 300 22.78 5.56 -5.85
C SER A 300 23.76 6.36 -4.99
N ILE A 301 24.86 5.75 -4.52
CA ILE A 301 25.90 6.41 -3.72
C ILE A 301 26.64 7.47 -4.54
N ARG A 302 26.87 7.23 -5.84
CA ARG A 302 27.49 8.23 -6.73
C ARG A 302 26.62 9.49 -6.85
N ALA A 303 25.30 9.32 -6.89
CA ALA A 303 24.36 10.44 -6.89
C ALA A 303 24.17 11.05 -5.48
N PHE A 304 24.12 10.22 -4.45
CA PHE A 304 23.79 10.58 -3.06
C PHE A 304 24.76 9.92 -2.07
N PRO A 305 25.94 10.51 -1.82
CA PRO A 305 26.99 9.89 -1.01
C PRO A 305 26.57 9.51 0.42
N GLY A 306 25.57 10.19 0.98
CA GLY A 306 25.03 9.90 2.31
C GLY A 306 24.40 8.50 2.44
N LEU A 307 23.94 7.88 1.35
CA LEU A 307 23.36 6.54 1.35
C LEU A 307 24.36 5.46 1.78
N LYS A 308 25.65 5.65 1.50
CA LYS A 308 26.70 4.71 1.93
C LYS A 308 26.73 4.57 3.45
N GLN A 309 26.66 5.69 4.18
CA GLN A 309 26.67 5.69 5.64
C GLN A 309 25.41 5.05 6.21
N LEU A 310 24.26 5.27 5.56
CA LEU A 310 22.98 4.69 5.97
C LEU A 310 23.00 3.17 5.85
N TRP A 311 23.37 2.65 4.68
CA TRP A 311 23.38 1.20 4.43
C TRP A 311 24.48 0.47 5.18
N SER A 312 25.68 1.05 5.31
CA SER A 312 26.82 0.37 5.96
C SER A 312 26.54 0.03 7.43
N LYS A 313 25.74 0.84 8.14
CA LYS A 313 25.34 0.57 9.53
C LYS A 313 24.48 -0.69 9.70
N LEU A 314 23.91 -1.21 8.61
CA LEU A 314 22.99 -2.35 8.60
C LEU A 314 23.63 -3.64 8.07
N HIS A 315 24.95 -3.66 7.90
CA HIS A 315 25.73 -4.86 7.59
C HIS A 315 26.48 -5.36 8.82
N PHE A 316 26.25 -6.61 9.21
CA PHE A 316 26.77 -7.18 10.45
C PHE A 316 27.74 -8.36 10.25
N ALA A 317 27.97 -8.76 9.00
CA ALA A 317 28.85 -9.89 8.67
C ALA A 317 30.28 -9.66 9.18
N GLN A 318 30.90 -10.71 9.72
CA GLN A 318 32.27 -10.70 10.25
C GLN A 318 33.17 -11.60 9.40
N ALA A 319 34.44 -11.21 9.22
CA ALA A 319 35.38 -11.91 8.34
C ALA A 319 35.69 -13.35 8.77
N ASN A 320 35.44 -13.71 10.03
CA ASN A 320 35.62 -15.06 10.56
C ASN A 320 34.44 -16.01 10.29
N GLN A 321 33.30 -15.51 9.78
CA GLN A 321 32.15 -16.33 9.43
C GLN A 321 32.42 -17.06 8.11
N ALA A 322 32.46 -18.39 8.13
CA ALA A 322 32.91 -19.20 6.99
C ALA A 322 32.23 -20.58 6.92
N ASN A 323 31.15 -20.80 7.67
CA ASN A 323 30.51 -22.10 7.83
C ASN A 323 29.55 -22.41 6.69
N THR A 324 28.88 -21.39 6.15
CA THR A 324 27.85 -21.57 5.11
C THR A 324 28.11 -20.68 3.90
N VAL A 325 27.43 -20.95 2.79
CA VAL A 325 27.49 -20.06 1.62
C VAL A 325 26.91 -18.69 1.95
N GLY A 326 25.87 -18.64 2.80
CA GLY A 326 25.29 -17.40 3.30
C GLY A 326 26.30 -16.50 4.01
N ASP A 327 27.23 -17.07 4.79
CA ASP A 327 28.31 -16.29 5.42
C ASP A 327 29.15 -15.55 4.37
N TYR A 328 29.53 -16.23 3.28
CA TYR A 328 30.31 -15.61 2.20
C TYR A 328 29.51 -14.57 1.42
N LEU A 329 28.24 -14.83 1.12
CA LEU A 329 27.37 -13.86 0.43
C LEU A 329 27.25 -12.56 1.24
N ASN A 330 27.04 -12.66 2.56
CA ASN A 330 26.93 -11.50 3.44
C ASN A 330 28.26 -10.76 3.62
N ARG A 331 29.38 -11.49 3.73
CA ARG A 331 30.72 -10.88 3.75
C ARG A 331 31.02 -10.12 2.46
N LEU A 332 30.67 -10.69 1.30
CA LEU A 332 30.85 -10.03 0.01
C LEU A 332 29.97 -8.78 -0.09
N ALA A 333 28.68 -8.89 0.27
CA ALA A 333 27.76 -7.76 0.28
C ALA A 333 28.30 -6.57 1.09
N ARG A 334 28.81 -6.85 2.31
CA ARG A 334 29.47 -5.85 3.14
C ARG A 334 30.74 -5.30 2.51
N ALA A 335 31.60 -6.16 1.96
CA ALA A 335 32.89 -5.77 1.37
C ALA A 335 32.77 -4.89 0.12
N LEU A 336 31.68 -5.03 -0.64
CA LEU A 336 31.38 -4.21 -1.81
C LEU A 336 30.85 -2.81 -1.42
N LEU A 337 30.16 -2.70 -0.28
CA LEU A 337 29.59 -1.44 0.21
C LEU A 337 30.55 -0.64 1.11
N ASP A 338 31.13 -1.30 2.10
CA ASP A 338 31.96 -0.70 3.15
C ASP A 338 33.45 -0.77 2.75
N SER A 339 34.07 0.40 2.58
CA SER A 339 35.49 0.50 2.21
C SER A 339 36.42 0.09 3.36
N ASP A 340 35.94 0.23 4.60
CA ASP A 340 36.74 0.08 5.81
C ASP A 340 36.69 -1.36 6.33
N TYR A 341 35.74 -2.17 5.86
CA TYR A 341 35.66 -3.59 6.12
C TYR A 341 36.84 -4.35 5.50
N GLN A 342 37.63 -4.99 6.36
CA GLN A 342 38.78 -5.80 5.98
C GLN A 342 38.42 -7.28 5.98
N ASP A 343 38.72 -7.97 4.89
CA ASP A 343 38.48 -9.39 4.71
C ASP A 343 39.52 -9.97 3.74
N ASP A 344 40.37 -10.85 4.26
CA ASP A 344 41.52 -11.41 3.53
C ASP A 344 41.17 -12.70 2.77
N ASP A 345 39.91 -13.15 2.81
CA ASP A 345 39.51 -14.34 2.05
C ASP A 345 39.63 -14.09 0.55
N THR A 346 40.30 -15.02 -0.14
CA THR A 346 40.65 -14.87 -1.56
C THR A 346 39.43 -14.63 -2.45
N TRP A 347 38.27 -15.22 -2.12
CA TRP A 347 37.05 -15.05 -2.90
C TRP A 347 36.41 -13.67 -2.69
N ILE A 348 36.50 -13.13 -1.48
CA ILE A 348 36.03 -11.77 -1.17
C ILE A 348 36.93 -10.72 -1.86
N VAL A 349 38.25 -10.91 -1.79
CA VAL A 349 39.23 -10.05 -2.47
C VAL A 349 39.02 -10.08 -3.99
N GLU A 350 38.81 -11.26 -4.58
CA GLU A 350 38.47 -11.42 -6.00
C GLU A 350 37.16 -10.70 -6.35
N GLY A 351 36.12 -10.82 -5.51
CA GLY A 351 34.85 -10.11 -5.67
C GLY A 351 34.98 -8.60 -5.72
N ARG A 352 35.73 -8.01 -4.77
CA ARG A 352 36.00 -6.56 -4.77
C ARG A 352 36.77 -6.14 -6.02
N ALA A 353 37.78 -6.91 -6.43
CA ALA A 353 38.60 -6.60 -7.58
C ALA A 353 37.78 -6.65 -8.89
N LEU A 354 37.02 -7.72 -9.12
CA LEU A 354 36.17 -7.88 -10.29
C LEU A 354 35.12 -6.78 -10.38
N PHE A 355 34.42 -6.50 -9.28
CA PHE A 355 33.43 -5.43 -9.22
C PHE A 355 34.07 -4.06 -9.51
N ALA A 356 35.20 -3.75 -8.86
CA ALA A 356 35.89 -2.48 -9.04
C ALA A 356 36.37 -2.28 -10.48
N VAL A 357 36.95 -3.31 -11.11
CA VAL A 357 37.38 -3.27 -12.52
C VAL A 357 36.19 -3.05 -13.45
N ALA A 358 35.12 -3.82 -13.28
CA ALA A 358 33.92 -3.68 -14.11
C ALA A 358 33.27 -2.28 -13.94
N ALA A 359 33.28 -1.73 -12.72
CA ALA A 359 32.66 -0.44 -12.39
C ALA A 359 33.48 0.79 -12.81
N GLN A 360 34.69 0.61 -13.36
CA GLN A 360 35.50 1.70 -13.94
C GLN A 360 34.84 2.31 -15.17
N ASN A 361 34.13 1.49 -15.96
CA ASN A 361 33.35 1.96 -17.09
C ASN A 361 31.92 2.30 -16.62
N GLU A 362 31.53 3.57 -16.71
CA GLU A 362 30.21 4.02 -16.29
C GLU A 362 29.08 3.43 -17.14
N GLU A 363 29.30 3.22 -18.44
CA GLU A 363 28.33 2.56 -19.31
C GLU A 363 28.09 1.11 -18.88
N ASN A 364 29.15 0.41 -18.48
CA ASN A 364 29.03 -0.95 -17.99
C ASN A 364 28.22 -0.99 -16.68
N LEU A 365 28.52 -0.10 -15.72
CA LEU A 365 27.79 -0.06 -14.45
C LEU A 365 26.29 0.24 -14.63
N ARG A 366 25.92 1.02 -15.65
CA ARG A 366 24.52 1.32 -15.99
C ARG A 366 23.83 0.18 -16.74
N SER A 367 24.56 -0.79 -17.26
CA SER A 367 24.02 -1.99 -17.89
C SER A 367 23.60 -3.01 -16.84
N ASN A 368 22.41 -3.58 -16.99
CA ASN A 368 21.94 -4.69 -16.15
C ASN A 368 22.79 -5.96 -16.36
N HIS A 369 23.45 -6.10 -17.51
CA HIS A 369 24.35 -7.23 -17.79
C HIS A 369 25.56 -7.29 -16.85
N PHE A 370 25.95 -6.16 -16.24
CA PHE A 370 27.02 -6.07 -15.25
C PHE A 370 26.93 -7.16 -14.17
N SER A 371 25.73 -7.36 -13.62
CA SER A 371 25.50 -8.29 -12.52
C SER A 371 25.64 -9.74 -12.95
N TRP A 372 25.34 -10.03 -14.22
CA TRP A 372 25.60 -11.32 -14.84
C TRP A 372 27.09 -11.59 -15.04
N GLU A 373 27.82 -10.65 -15.65
CA GLU A 373 29.26 -10.80 -15.92
C GLU A 373 30.07 -11.07 -14.65
N VAL A 374 29.88 -10.22 -13.64
CA VAL A 374 30.60 -10.33 -12.36
C VAL A 374 30.10 -11.54 -11.55
N GLY A 375 28.79 -11.77 -11.52
CA GLY A 375 28.18 -12.83 -10.72
C GLY A 375 28.55 -14.24 -11.20
N VAL A 376 28.59 -14.49 -12.52
CA VAL A 376 28.99 -15.79 -13.08
C VAL A 376 30.46 -16.09 -12.77
N ALA A 377 31.34 -15.10 -12.93
CA ALA A 377 32.76 -15.25 -12.60
C ALA A 377 32.95 -15.65 -11.12
N LEU A 378 32.23 -14.99 -10.20
CA LEU A 378 32.31 -15.25 -8.77
C LEU A 378 31.68 -16.58 -8.35
N ALA A 379 30.57 -16.99 -8.96
CA ALA A 379 29.91 -18.25 -8.63
C ALA A 379 30.84 -19.45 -8.83
N HIS A 380 31.68 -19.44 -9.87
CA HIS A 380 32.69 -20.48 -10.08
C HIS A 380 33.77 -20.52 -8.99
N GLY A 381 34.19 -19.35 -8.48
CA GLY A 381 35.14 -19.26 -7.37
C GLY A 381 34.58 -19.85 -6.08
N LEU A 382 33.29 -19.63 -5.81
CA LEU A 382 32.63 -20.08 -4.59
C LEU A 382 32.48 -21.60 -4.53
N LEU A 383 32.23 -22.25 -5.68
CA LEU A 383 32.18 -23.72 -5.78
C LEU A 383 33.50 -24.39 -5.34
N LYS A 384 34.64 -23.73 -5.50
CA LYS A 384 35.96 -24.26 -5.07
C LYS A 384 36.08 -24.40 -3.56
N LYS A 385 35.23 -23.73 -2.78
CA LYS A 385 35.20 -23.85 -1.31
C LYS A 385 34.55 -25.16 -0.83
N ASN A 386 33.87 -25.89 -1.72
CA ASN A 386 33.24 -27.19 -1.45
C ASN A 386 32.22 -27.14 -0.27
N ILE A 387 31.46 -26.05 -0.19
CA ILE A 387 30.36 -25.85 0.76
C ILE A 387 29.05 -25.98 -0.02
N ALA A 388 28.11 -26.77 0.46
CA ALA A 388 26.80 -26.92 -0.17
C ALA A 388 25.95 -25.66 0.03
N TYR A 389 25.34 -25.17 -1.05
CA TYR A 389 24.39 -24.06 -1.00
C TYR A 389 22.97 -24.56 -0.66
N ASN A 390 22.32 -23.88 0.28
CA ASN A 390 20.93 -24.10 0.64
C ASN A 390 20.12 -22.79 0.53
N PRO A 391 19.26 -22.64 -0.49
CA PRO A 391 18.46 -21.44 -0.72
C PRO A 391 17.57 -20.99 0.44
N ARG A 392 17.25 -21.89 1.39
CA ARG A 392 16.38 -21.55 2.54
C ARG A 392 17.14 -21.00 3.73
N THR A 393 18.44 -21.27 3.84
CA THR A 393 19.25 -20.90 5.02
C THR A 393 20.38 -19.94 4.68
N ASP A 394 20.89 -19.98 3.45
CA ASP A 394 21.97 -19.12 2.97
C ASP A 394 21.44 -17.77 2.46
N LEU A 395 20.72 -17.06 3.34
CA LEU A 395 20.05 -15.80 3.03
C LEU A 395 20.94 -14.59 3.34
N LEU A 396 20.66 -13.47 2.65
CA LEU A 396 21.22 -12.17 3.01
C LEU A 396 20.63 -11.67 4.33
N SER A 397 21.49 -11.18 5.22
CA SER A 397 21.15 -10.74 6.58
C SER A 397 20.94 -9.23 6.70
N ALA A 398 21.30 -8.44 5.68
CA ALA A 398 21.08 -7.00 5.69
C ALA A 398 19.56 -6.71 5.64
N PRO A 399 18.97 -6.11 6.69
CA PRO A 399 17.51 -6.05 6.86
C PRO A 399 16.81 -5.11 5.86
N TYR A 400 17.57 -4.24 5.20
CA TYR A 400 17.04 -3.24 4.28
C TYR A 400 16.96 -3.73 2.82
N ARG A 401 17.62 -4.83 2.50
CA ARG A 401 17.65 -5.35 1.13
C ARG A 401 16.39 -6.13 0.83
N ASP A 402 15.91 -6.00 -0.39
CA ASP A 402 14.73 -6.69 -0.88
C ASP A 402 14.99 -8.17 -1.17
N ASP A 403 13.96 -8.91 -1.58
CA ASP A 403 14.09 -10.31 -1.99
C ASP A 403 14.56 -10.51 -3.43
N ASN A 404 14.89 -9.43 -4.12
CA ASN A 404 15.46 -9.40 -5.45
C ASN A 404 14.53 -9.94 -6.56
N ARG A 405 13.26 -10.24 -6.29
CA ARG A 405 12.33 -10.79 -7.31
C ARG A 405 12.20 -9.88 -8.53
N TYR A 406 12.26 -8.57 -8.31
CA TYR A 406 12.00 -7.56 -9.33
C TYR A 406 12.95 -7.62 -10.53
N PHE A 407 14.24 -7.89 -10.30
CA PHE A 407 15.19 -7.88 -11.42
C PHE A 407 15.22 -9.21 -12.20
N TRP A 408 14.61 -10.28 -11.68
CA TRP A 408 14.52 -11.59 -12.33
C TRP A 408 13.29 -11.72 -13.24
N GLU A 409 12.12 -11.24 -12.79
CA GLU A 409 10.81 -11.59 -13.37
C GLU A 409 10.05 -10.38 -13.96
N PHE A 410 10.75 -9.32 -14.36
CA PHE A 410 10.09 -8.14 -14.89
C PHE A 410 9.35 -8.43 -16.23
N GLU A 411 8.02 -8.31 -16.23
CA GLU A 411 7.26 -7.97 -17.43
C GLU A 411 7.53 -6.49 -17.76
N GLU A 412 7.73 -6.20 -19.05
CA GLU A 412 8.07 -4.88 -19.58
C GLU A 412 7.24 -3.73 -18.98
N PHE A 413 7.84 -2.54 -18.88
CA PHE A 413 7.19 -1.38 -18.26
C PHE A 413 5.89 -0.97 -18.94
N ASP A 414 4.76 -1.34 -18.33
CA ASP A 414 3.45 -0.91 -18.77
C ASP A 414 3.00 0.31 -17.95
N PHE A 415 3.16 1.48 -18.59
CA PHE A 415 2.70 2.76 -18.07
C PHE A 415 1.20 2.74 -17.73
N ASN A 416 0.38 2.01 -18.49
CA ASN A 416 -1.05 1.89 -18.24
C ASN A 416 -1.34 1.00 -17.01
N LYS A 417 -0.61 -0.10 -16.81
CA LYS A 417 -0.70 -0.88 -15.55
C LYS A 417 -0.27 -0.05 -14.34
N SER A 418 0.77 0.77 -14.47
CA SER A 418 1.23 1.64 -13.37
C SER A 418 0.22 2.74 -13.01
N GLN A 419 -0.46 3.32 -14.01
CA GLN A 419 -1.57 4.26 -13.79
C GLN A 419 -2.84 3.60 -13.26
N ALA A 420 -3.15 2.38 -13.72
CA ALA A 420 -4.31 1.63 -13.26
C ALA A 420 -4.13 1.10 -11.83
N ALA A 421 -2.90 0.74 -11.44
CA ALA A 421 -2.60 0.22 -10.12
C ALA A 421 -2.38 1.32 -9.06
N GLY A 422 -2.00 2.53 -9.48
CA GLY A 422 -1.90 3.72 -8.63
C GLY A 422 -3.00 4.72 -8.98
N PHE A 423 -4.13 4.64 -8.25
CA PHE A 423 -5.36 5.44 -8.34
C PHE A 423 -5.19 6.90 -8.83
N ALA A 424 -4.95 7.06 -10.12
CA ALA A 424 -5.34 8.23 -10.87
C ALA A 424 -6.61 7.81 -11.62
N THR A 425 -7.77 8.11 -11.03
CA THR A 425 -8.99 8.28 -11.81
C THR A 425 -8.62 9.10 -13.04
N VAL A 426 -8.82 8.56 -14.25
CA VAL A 426 -8.69 9.32 -15.50
C VAL A 426 -9.49 10.61 -15.29
N LYS A 427 -8.78 11.72 -15.07
CA LYS A 427 -9.43 13.00 -14.77
C LYS A 427 -10.19 13.40 -16.02
N GLN A 428 -11.50 13.55 -15.89
CA GLN A 428 -12.32 14.10 -16.95
C GLN A 428 -11.82 15.50 -17.30
N VAL A 429 -11.35 15.71 -18.53
CA VAL A 429 -10.75 16.98 -18.96
C VAL A 429 -11.85 17.89 -19.47
N ARG A 430 -12.03 19.08 -18.87
CA ARG A 430 -12.98 20.09 -19.37
C ARG A 430 -12.29 21.05 -20.34
N LYS A 431 -12.78 21.14 -21.58
CA LYS A 431 -12.27 22.06 -22.62
C LYS A 431 -13.31 23.11 -22.93
N HIS A 432 -12.91 24.37 -22.92
CA HIS A 432 -13.73 25.48 -23.38
C HIS A 432 -13.53 25.65 -24.89
N VAL A 433 -14.62 25.47 -25.65
CA VAL A 433 -14.56 25.44 -27.12
C VAL A 433 -15.46 26.48 -27.75
N SER A 434 -15.13 26.84 -28.99
CA SER A 434 -15.94 27.73 -29.84
C SER A 434 -17.10 26.99 -30.50
N VAL A 435 -18.06 27.73 -31.07
CA VAL A 435 -19.20 27.16 -31.83
C VAL A 435 -18.70 26.21 -32.92
N MET A 436 -17.64 26.60 -33.63
CA MET A 436 -17.12 25.84 -34.77
C MET A 436 -16.45 24.54 -34.34
N GLU A 437 -15.74 24.53 -33.21
CA GLU A 437 -15.15 23.31 -32.66
C GLU A 437 -16.23 22.39 -32.10
N PHE A 438 -17.21 22.96 -31.38
CA PHE A 438 -18.34 22.21 -30.83
C PHE A 438 -19.17 21.55 -31.94
N ALA A 439 -19.42 22.23 -33.06
CA ALA A 439 -20.25 21.69 -34.14
C ALA A 439 -19.54 20.63 -35.01
N ASN A 440 -18.20 20.67 -35.11
CA ASN A 440 -17.45 19.82 -36.03
C ASN A 440 -16.79 18.61 -35.35
N GLU A 441 -16.38 18.75 -34.09
CA GLU A 441 -15.53 17.76 -33.40
C GLU A 441 -16.23 17.09 -32.21
N LEU A 442 -17.41 17.57 -31.80
CA LEU A 442 -18.16 16.97 -30.71
C LEU A 442 -18.88 15.71 -31.20
N GLU A 443 -18.48 14.55 -30.67
CA GLU A 443 -19.09 13.27 -31.04
C GLU A 443 -20.40 13.00 -30.29
N VAL A 444 -20.53 13.49 -29.06
CA VAL A 444 -21.69 13.25 -28.18
C VAL A 444 -22.09 14.54 -27.47
N GLU A 445 -23.24 15.09 -27.83
CA GLU A 445 -23.73 16.39 -27.35
C GLU A 445 -24.21 16.37 -25.90
N THR A 446 -24.38 15.18 -25.32
CA THR A 446 -24.91 14.95 -23.96
C THR A 446 -23.90 14.30 -23.01
N ALA A 447 -22.61 14.39 -23.34
CA ALA A 447 -21.52 13.84 -22.54
C ALA A 447 -21.56 14.40 -21.10
N GLY A 448 -21.61 13.50 -20.10
CA GLY A 448 -21.72 13.82 -18.68
C GLY A 448 -20.47 13.47 -17.90
N ASP A 449 -20.58 13.28 -16.58
CA ASP A 449 -19.45 13.00 -15.66
C ASP A 449 -18.72 11.66 -15.92
N ASP A 450 -19.22 10.84 -16.86
CA ASP A 450 -18.64 9.59 -17.35
C ASP A 450 -17.78 9.75 -18.61
N ALA A 451 -17.73 10.95 -19.20
CA ALA A 451 -16.91 11.24 -20.37
C ALA A 451 -15.43 11.44 -20.00
N GLN A 452 -14.51 11.06 -20.88
CA GLN A 452 -13.08 11.35 -20.69
C GLN A 452 -12.79 12.85 -20.89
N GLU A 453 -13.55 13.52 -21.76
CA GLU A 453 -13.50 14.96 -21.96
C GLU A 453 -14.93 15.55 -21.95
N ILE A 454 -15.12 16.70 -21.30
CA ILE A 454 -16.35 17.49 -21.43
C ILE A 454 -16.00 18.78 -22.18
N TRP A 455 -16.68 19.00 -23.29
CA TRP A 455 -16.54 20.22 -24.09
C TRP A 455 -17.62 21.21 -23.66
N VAL A 456 -17.19 22.31 -23.06
CA VAL A 456 -18.07 23.36 -22.57
C VAL A 456 -18.11 24.47 -23.60
N MET A 457 -19.32 24.73 -24.10
CA MET A 457 -19.58 25.81 -25.03
C MET A 457 -19.37 27.16 -24.33
N SER A 458 -18.39 27.94 -24.79
CA SER A 458 -17.94 29.15 -24.09
C SER A 458 -18.83 30.38 -24.33
N GLU A 459 -19.60 30.35 -25.42
CA GLU A 459 -20.51 31.42 -25.83
C GLU A 459 -21.96 30.95 -25.70
N GLU A 460 -22.90 31.88 -25.57
CA GLU A 460 -24.32 31.55 -25.57
C GLU A 460 -24.72 31.01 -26.95
N PHE A 461 -25.09 29.74 -26.98
CA PHE A 461 -25.52 29.07 -28.19
C PHE A 461 -27.05 28.94 -28.18
N PHE A 462 -27.68 29.56 -29.17
CA PHE A 462 -29.13 29.61 -29.28
C PHE A 462 -29.65 28.59 -30.29
N PRO A 463 -30.77 27.92 -30.01
CA PRO A 463 -31.46 27.10 -30.99
C PRO A 463 -31.92 27.95 -32.19
N TYR A 464 -31.93 27.35 -33.38
CA TYR A 464 -32.32 28.03 -34.61
C TYR A 464 -33.73 28.64 -34.54
N ASP A 465 -34.63 27.99 -33.79
CA ASP A 465 -35.99 28.43 -33.52
C ASP A 465 -36.14 29.12 -32.15
N ALA A 466 -35.13 29.86 -31.67
CA ALA A 466 -35.15 30.53 -30.37
C ALA A 466 -36.42 31.38 -30.10
N ALA A 467 -37.10 31.86 -31.14
CA ALA A 467 -38.38 32.58 -31.03
C ALA A 467 -39.56 31.70 -30.54
N GLN A 468 -39.50 30.38 -30.72
CA GLN A 468 -40.49 29.42 -30.23
C GLN A 468 -40.16 28.87 -28.83
N GLU A 469 -38.89 28.96 -28.43
CA GLU A 469 -38.38 28.49 -27.12
C GLU A 469 -38.11 29.63 -26.13
N ASN A 470 -38.90 30.71 -26.20
CA ASN A 470 -38.82 31.87 -25.30
C ASN A 470 -37.44 32.55 -25.21
N GLY A 471 -36.58 32.38 -26.21
CA GLY A 471 -35.25 33.02 -26.25
C GLY A 471 -34.24 32.41 -25.28
N VAL A 472 -34.44 31.20 -24.79
CA VAL A 472 -33.53 30.53 -23.84
C VAL A 472 -32.39 29.85 -24.61
N SER A 473 -31.14 30.05 -24.18
CA SER A 473 -29.97 29.40 -24.79
C SER A 473 -29.82 27.94 -24.34
N PHE A 474 -29.08 27.14 -25.10
CA PHE A 474 -28.71 25.78 -24.68
C PHE A 474 -27.89 25.80 -23.38
N ASN A 475 -27.04 26.82 -23.21
CA ASN A 475 -26.24 27.02 -22.00
C ASN A 475 -27.13 27.26 -20.77
N GLU A 476 -28.26 27.95 -20.92
CA GLU A 476 -29.20 28.21 -19.82
C GLU A 476 -30.11 27.00 -19.53
N ARG A 477 -30.51 26.25 -20.58
CA ARG A 477 -31.35 25.04 -20.41
C ARG A 477 -30.61 23.87 -19.80
N GLU A 478 -29.39 23.61 -20.27
CA GLU A 478 -28.64 22.37 -19.98
C GLU A 478 -27.33 22.64 -19.22
N GLY A 479 -26.88 23.90 -19.17
CA GLY A 479 -25.65 24.27 -18.49
C GLY A 479 -25.77 24.14 -16.97
N LYS A 480 -24.77 23.49 -16.37
CA LYS A 480 -24.62 23.42 -14.91
C LYS A 480 -23.62 24.48 -14.48
N GLU A 481 -23.88 25.17 -13.36
CA GLU A 481 -22.89 26.07 -12.76
C GLU A 481 -21.58 25.30 -12.53
N PRO A 482 -20.43 25.83 -12.98
CA PRO A 482 -19.16 25.18 -12.75
C PRO A 482 -18.87 25.17 -11.26
N VAL A 483 -18.96 24.00 -10.64
CA VAL A 483 -18.42 23.80 -9.30
C VAL A 483 -16.91 23.91 -9.44
N ALA A 484 -16.32 24.97 -8.86
CA ALA A 484 -14.88 25.15 -8.88
C ALA A 484 -14.22 23.88 -8.29
N GLU A 485 -13.36 23.25 -9.09
CA GLU A 485 -12.50 22.21 -8.55
C GLU A 485 -11.65 22.83 -7.43
N PRO A 486 -11.36 22.08 -6.35
CA PRO A 486 -10.37 22.51 -5.39
C PRO A 486 -9.07 22.83 -6.14
N TYR A 487 -8.59 24.07 -6.04
CA TYR A 487 -7.32 24.43 -6.63
C TYR A 487 -6.20 23.73 -5.85
N HIS A 488 -5.63 22.68 -6.44
CA HIS A 488 -4.57 21.91 -5.83
C HIS A 488 -3.24 22.63 -6.02
N TYR A 489 -2.81 23.34 -4.99
CA TYR A 489 -1.46 23.89 -4.93
C TYR A 489 -0.46 22.72 -4.85
N ALA A 490 0.57 22.73 -5.71
CA ALA A 490 1.60 21.69 -5.71
C ALA A 490 2.35 21.57 -4.36
N GLU A 491 2.34 22.64 -3.56
CA GLU A 491 2.90 22.69 -2.21
C GLU A 491 1.97 22.13 -1.10
N TRP A 492 0.67 21.90 -1.39
CA TRP A 492 -0.32 21.36 -0.46
C TRP A 492 -0.86 20.04 -1.01
N ASP A 493 -0.19 18.95 -0.64
CA ASP A 493 -0.36 17.64 -1.24
C ASP A 493 -1.52 16.87 -0.59
N TYR A 494 -2.69 16.93 -1.21
CA TYR A 494 -3.93 16.26 -0.78
C TYR A 494 -4.01 14.79 -1.24
N GLN A 495 -3.07 14.32 -2.06
CA GLN A 495 -3.00 12.95 -2.58
C GLN A 495 -2.12 12.02 -1.74
N ILE A 496 -1.39 12.54 -0.73
CA ILE A 496 -0.59 11.73 0.21
C ILE A 496 -1.44 10.90 1.21
N GLN A 497 -2.72 10.69 0.93
CA GLN A 497 -3.54 9.71 1.64
C GLN A 497 -3.65 8.37 0.91
N LEU A 498 -3.09 8.26 -0.32
CA LEU A 498 -3.14 7.04 -1.13
C LEU A 498 -1.94 6.12 -0.87
#